data_AF-A0A1F2S9Y0-F1
#
_entry.id   AF-A0A1F2S9Y0-F1
#
_cell.length_a   1.000
_cell.length_b   1.000
_cell.length_c   1.000
_cell.angle_alpha   90.00
_cell.angle_beta   90.00
_cell.angle_gamma   90.00
#
_symmetry.space_group_name_H-M   'P 1'
#
loop_
_entity.id
_entity.type
_entity.pdbx_description
1 polymer ?
#
loop_
_entity_poly.entity_id
_entity_poly.type
_entity_poly.pdbx_seq_one_letter_code
_entity_poly.pdbx_strand_id
1 'polypeptide(L)'
;MRKEVQLTRGIATLFGTLDENLRLLENALHLTAHLKTDSLEIEGEAGSVERMEEIVEDYGQLLKEGVSFSNGDLNAYLKVVVEDPALNLRTLVHGSQHRQFGKKAVVPKSPNQRLYMDLTDSYDMVFGIGPAGTGKTYLAVAMAVSYLLARKVNRIVLARPAVEAGERLGFLPGTIQEKVDPYLRPLYDALFDLLESDKVERYLERQTIEIAPIAFMRGRTLNDSFIILDEAQNTTGEQMKMFLTRMGFNSKMVVTGDITQIDLPTGRRSGLLTAVDVVRQIHGIGFVYFNERDVVRHNLVQRIIRAYEEYSQTNGTSTNSSADSGKPPSLPSEP
;
A
#
# COMPACT_ATOMS: atom_id res chain seq x y z
N MET A 1 21.93 2.78 -30.84
CA MET A 1 21.26 1.74 -31.67
C MET A 1 19.90 2.28 -32.04
N ARG A 2 19.47 2.06 -33.29
CA ARG A 2 18.15 2.49 -33.78
C ARG A 2 17.41 1.27 -34.31
N LYS A 3 16.16 1.08 -33.90
CA LYS A 3 15.32 -0.06 -34.27
C LYS A 3 13.89 0.38 -34.54
N GLU A 4 13.21 -0.31 -35.44
CA GLU A 4 11.82 -0.03 -35.79
C GLU A 4 10.98 -1.27 -35.48
N VAL A 5 9.96 -1.10 -34.63
CA VAL A 5 9.06 -2.16 -34.17
C VAL A 5 7.69 -1.95 -34.79
N GLN A 6 7.13 -2.97 -35.43
CA GLN A 6 5.83 -2.90 -36.10
C GLN A 6 4.68 -2.96 -35.09
N LEU A 7 3.70 -2.06 -35.23
CA LEU A 7 2.61 -1.91 -34.29
C LEU A 7 1.39 -2.74 -34.70
N THR A 8 1.00 -3.69 -33.86
CA THR A 8 -0.22 -4.47 -34.07
C THR A 8 -1.48 -3.70 -33.66
N ARG A 9 -2.64 -4.06 -34.24
CA ARG A 9 -3.92 -3.40 -33.94
C ARG A 9 -4.22 -3.36 -32.44
N GLY A 10 -4.54 -2.18 -31.91
CA GLY A 10 -4.85 -1.96 -30.49
C GLY A 10 -3.65 -1.58 -29.62
N ILE A 11 -2.42 -1.72 -30.13
CA ILE A 11 -1.20 -1.41 -29.38
C ILE A 11 -1.06 0.08 -29.04
N ALA A 12 -1.77 0.98 -29.75
CA ALA A 12 -1.79 2.40 -29.43
C ALA A 12 -2.27 2.69 -27.99
N THR A 13 -3.05 1.78 -27.39
CA THR A 13 -3.45 1.85 -25.99
C THR A 13 -2.28 1.68 -25.01
N LEU A 14 -1.16 1.09 -25.45
CA LEU A 14 0.07 0.97 -24.65
C LEU A 14 0.59 2.34 -24.23
N PHE A 15 0.55 3.31 -25.14
CA PHE A 15 1.14 4.64 -24.93
C PHE A 15 0.36 5.48 -23.90
N GLY A 16 -0.87 5.08 -23.56
CA GLY A 16 -1.69 5.73 -22.55
C GLY A 16 -2.27 7.06 -23.02
N THR A 17 -2.87 7.82 -22.10
CA THR A 17 -3.46 9.12 -22.44
C THR A 17 -2.37 10.17 -22.52
N LEU A 18 -2.32 10.96 -23.60
CA LEU A 18 -1.27 11.99 -23.82
C LEU A 18 0.16 11.42 -23.75
N ASP A 19 0.34 10.18 -24.22
CA ASP A 19 1.62 9.47 -24.26
C ASP A 19 2.28 9.28 -22.89
N GLU A 20 1.50 9.25 -21.80
CA GLU A 20 2.01 9.15 -20.44
C GLU A 20 2.87 7.90 -20.19
N ASN A 21 2.50 6.76 -20.79
CA ASN A 21 3.26 5.52 -20.65
C ASN A 21 4.49 5.52 -21.54
N LEU A 22 4.41 6.14 -22.72
CA LEU A 22 5.58 6.29 -23.60
C LEU A 22 6.66 7.11 -22.90
N ARG A 23 6.29 8.27 -22.35
CA ARG A 23 7.22 9.12 -21.58
C ARG A 23 7.79 8.39 -20.37
N LEU A 24 6.99 7.54 -19.71
CA LEU A 24 7.48 6.72 -18.61
C LEU A 24 8.59 5.78 -19.06
N LEU A 25 8.37 5.06 -20.17
CA LEU A 25 9.33 4.11 -20.73
C LEU A 25 10.60 4.83 -21.22
N GLU A 26 10.46 5.94 -21.94
CA GLU A 26 11.59 6.77 -22.41
C GLU A 26 12.46 7.26 -21.26
N ASN A 27 11.84 7.83 -20.22
CA ASN A 27 12.56 8.38 -19.07
C ASN A 27 13.29 7.28 -18.28
N ALA A 28 12.64 6.13 -18.09
CA ALA A 28 13.16 5.07 -17.23
C ALA A 28 14.18 4.17 -17.94
N LEU A 29 14.09 4.00 -19.27
CA LEU A 29 15.07 3.26 -20.07
C LEU A 29 16.15 4.15 -20.70
N HIS A 30 16.08 5.47 -20.50
CA HIS A 30 16.99 6.47 -21.08
C HIS A 30 17.12 6.36 -22.60
N LEU A 31 15.98 6.26 -23.29
CA LEU A 31 15.87 6.13 -24.74
C LEU A 31 14.91 7.18 -25.31
N THR A 32 14.90 7.32 -26.64
CA THR A 32 13.93 8.14 -27.36
C THR A 32 13.08 7.25 -28.25
N ALA A 33 11.77 7.48 -28.28
CA ALA A 33 10.84 6.71 -29.07
C ALA A 33 9.90 7.63 -29.87
N HIS A 34 9.79 7.39 -31.17
CA HIS A 34 8.95 8.15 -32.08
C HIS A 34 7.86 7.27 -32.65
N LEU A 35 6.60 7.62 -32.33
CA LEU A 35 5.42 6.95 -32.85
C LEU A 35 5.18 7.37 -34.31
N LYS A 36 5.23 6.41 -35.23
CA LYS A 36 4.80 6.55 -36.63
C LYS A 36 3.40 5.93 -36.80
N THR A 37 2.88 5.95 -38.03
CA THR A 37 1.53 5.48 -38.35
C THR A 37 1.33 3.99 -38.05
N ASP A 38 2.34 3.16 -38.32
CA ASP A 38 2.30 1.70 -38.20
C ASP A 38 3.54 1.12 -37.49
N SER A 39 4.48 1.96 -37.08
CA SER A 39 5.69 1.54 -36.40
C SER A 39 6.06 2.45 -35.23
N LEU A 40 6.85 1.91 -34.31
CA LEU A 40 7.52 2.65 -33.25
C LEU A 40 9.01 2.62 -33.53
N GLU A 41 9.59 3.79 -33.72
CA GLU A 41 11.02 3.92 -33.90
C GLU A 41 11.68 4.20 -32.54
N ILE A 42 12.68 3.41 -32.17
CA ILE A 42 13.32 3.43 -30.86
C ILE A 42 14.82 3.68 -31.05
N GLU A 43 15.37 4.66 -30.34
CA GLU A 43 16.79 5.00 -30.37
C GLU A 43 17.37 5.08 -28.96
N GLY A 44 18.46 4.36 -28.71
CA GLY A 44 19.12 4.31 -27.41
C GLY A 44 20.27 3.30 -27.33
N GLU A 45 20.66 2.94 -26.10
CA GLU A 45 21.58 1.83 -25.85
C GLU A 45 20.96 0.49 -26.25
N ALA A 46 21.76 -0.48 -26.69
CA ALA A 46 21.26 -1.77 -27.19
C ALA A 46 20.35 -2.49 -26.19
N GLY A 47 20.75 -2.59 -24.92
CA GLY A 47 19.95 -3.24 -23.88
C GLY A 47 18.62 -2.53 -23.59
N SER A 48 18.61 -1.19 -23.60
CA SER A 48 17.38 -0.41 -23.44
C SER A 48 16.42 -0.56 -24.62
N VAL A 49 16.96 -0.62 -25.85
CA VAL A 49 16.18 -0.83 -27.07
C VAL A 49 15.55 -2.23 -27.07
N GLU A 50 16.33 -3.26 -26.75
CA GLU A 50 15.84 -4.64 -26.61
C GLU A 50 14.75 -4.73 -25.54
N ARG A 51 14.96 -4.09 -24.39
CA ARG A 51 13.97 -4.06 -23.31
C ARG A 51 12.65 -3.39 -23.71
N MET A 52 12.72 -2.27 -24.43
CA MET A 52 11.52 -1.59 -24.93
C MET A 52 10.75 -2.46 -25.92
N GLU A 53 11.47 -3.17 -26.81
CA GLU A 53 10.87 -4.10 -27.77
C GLU A 53 10.17 -5.26 -27.06
N GLU A 54 10.80 -5.90 -26.07
CA GLU A 54 10.18 -6.95 -25.26
C GLU A 54 8.87 -6.49 -24.64
N ILE A 55 8.83 -5.29 -24.07
CA ILE A 55 7.62 -4.70 -23.45
C ILE A 55 6.50 -4.51 -24.49
N VAL A 56 6.84 -4.00 -25.68
CA VAL A 56 5.88 -3.78 -26.77
C VAL A 56 5.34 -5.12 -27.29
N GLU A 57 6.20 -6.12 -27.47
CA GLU A 57 5.81 -7.46 -27.91
C GLU A 57 4.93 -8.16 -26.87
N ASP A 58 5.33 -8.13 -25.60
CA ASP A 58 4.57 -8.68 -24.47
C ASP A 58 3.16 -8.10 -24.41
N TYR A 59 3.04 -6.78 -24.53
CA TYR A 59 1.75 -6.09 -24.53
C TYR A 59 0.89 -6.51 -25.72
N GLY A 60 1.49 -6.61 -26.92
CA GLY A 60 0.81 -7.09 -28.12
C GLY A 60 0.29 -8.53 -27.96
N GLN A 61 1.02 -9.39 -27.26
CA GLN A 61 0.58 -10.75 -26.94
C GLN A 61 -0.58 -10.77 -25.94
N LEU A 62 -0.51 -9.97 -24.88
CA LEU A 62 -1.60 -9.86 -23.89
C LEU A 62 -2.92 -9.38 -24.51
N LEU A 63 -2.85 -8.44 -25.47
CA LEU A 63 -4.02 -8.01 -26.22
C LEU A 63 -4.62 -9.14 -27.07
N LYS A 64 -3.78 -9.97 -27.70
CA LYS A 64 -4.23 -11.15 -28.48
C LYS A 64 -4.91 -12.20 -27.61
N GLU A 65 -4.48 -12.31 -26.35
CA GLU A 65 -5.08 -13.19 -25.34
C GLU A 65 -6.39 -12.62 -24.75
N GLY A 66 -6.79 -11.40 -25.16
CA GLY A 66 -8.03 -10.76 -24.70
C GLY A 66 -7.89 -10.02 -23.37
N VAL A 67 -6.66 -9.79 -22.88
CA VAL A 67 -6.43 -9.01 -21.67
C VAL A 67 -6.71 -7.53 -21.96
N SER A 68 -7.62 -6.93 -21.20
CA SER A 68 -7.89 -5.49 -21.22
C SER A 68 -7.28 -4.80 -20.01
N PHE A 69 -6.59 -3.68 -20.23
CA PHE A 69 -6.03 -2.87 -19.15
C PHE A 69 -6.90 -1.64 -18.88
N SER A 70 -7.06 -1.28 -17.62
CA SER A 70 -7.40 0.11 -17.29
C SER A 70 -6.13 0.97 -17.41
N ASN A 71 -6.26 2.24 -17.82
CA ASN A 71 -5.09 3.12 -18.02
C ASN A 71 -4.18 3.19 -16.77
N GLY A 72 -4.76 3.16 -15.57
CA GLY A 72 -4.01 3.20 -14.31
C GLY A 72 -3.27 1.90 -13.97
N ASP A 73 -3.77 0.75 -14.42
CA ASP A 73 -3.17 -0.55 -14.11
C ASP A 73 -1.97 -0.84 -15.03
N LEU A 74 -2.07 -0.47 -16.32
CA LEU A 74 -0.95 -0.63 -17.26
C LEU A 74 0.26 0.20 -16.83
N ASN A 75 0.05 1.46 -16.46
CA ASN A 75 1.14 2.33 -15.99
C ASN A 75 1.88 1.71 -14.80
N ALA A 76 1.14 1.11 -13.86
CA ALA A 76 1.70 0.40 -12.71
C ALA A 76 2.54 -0.80 -13.10
N TYR A 77 2.05 -1.65 -14.02
CA TYR A 77 2.82 -2.77 -14.54
C TYR A 77 4.13 -2.31 -15.22
N LEU A 78 4.07 -1.26 -16.03
CA LEU A 78 5.24 -0.72 -16.73
C LEU A 78 6.29 -0.20 -15.76
N LYS A 79 5.90 0.48 -14.67
CA LYS A 79 6.86 0.91 -13.62
C LYS A 79 7.65 -0.27 -13.05
N VAL A 80 6.94 -1.33 -12.68
CA VAL A 80 7.56 -2.51 -12.08
C VAL A 80 8.48 -3.23 -13.07
N VAL A 81 8.07 -3.36 -14.33
CA VAL A 81 8.85 -4.05 -15.37
C VAL A 81 10.09 -3.25 -15.76
N VAL A 82 10.03 -1.92 -15.80
CA VAL A 82 11.24 -1.14 -16.13
C VAL A 82 12.23 -1.12 -14.98
N GLU A 83 11.77 -1.07 -13.72
CA GLU A 83 12.68 -1.05 -12.57
C GLU A 83 13.35 -2.39 -12.27
N ASP A 84 12.76 -3.51 -12.68
CA ASP A 84 13.32 -4.86 -12.48
C ASP A 84 13.46 -5.60 -13.83
N PRO A 85 14.69 -5.63 -14.40
CA PRO A 85 14.98 -6.25 -15.69
C PRO A 85 14.71 -7.76 -15.76
N ALA A 86 14.69 -8.47 -14.62
CA ALA A 86 14.47 -9.91 -14.60
C ALA A 86 13.01 -10.30 -14.90
N LEU A 87 12.10 -9.32 -14.93
CA LEU A 87 10.68 -9.53 -15.10
C LEU A 87 10.23 -9.30 -16.53
N ASN A 88 9.17 -9.99 -16.93
CA ASN A 88 8.51 -9.77 -18.21
C ASN A 88 7.06 -9.33 -17.94
N LEU A 89 6.52 -8.45 -18.79
CA LEU A 89 5.20 -7.86 -18.59
C LEU A 89 4.10 -8.93 -18.54
N ARG A 90 4.17 -9.96 -19.40
CA ARG A 90 3.23 -11.08 -19.40
C ARG A 90 3.27 -11.84 -18.10
N THR A 91 4.47 -12.18 -17.61
CA THR A 91 4.62 -12.95 -16.37
C THR A 91 4.02 -12.23 -15.18
N LEU A 92 4.16 -10.91 -15.12
CA LEU A 92 3.61 -10.09 -14.05
C LEU A 92 2.08 -10.00 -14.15
N VAL A 93 1.54 -9.73 -15.34
CA VAL A 93 0.09 -9.64 -15.56
C VAL A 93 -0.60 -10.98 -15.25
N HIS A 94 -0.07 -12.09 -15.76
CA HIS A 94 -0.61 -13.40 -15.44
C HIS A 94 -0.46 -13.73 -13.95
N GLY A 95 0.71 -13.48 -13.35
CA GLY A 95 0.91 -13.70 -11.91
C GLY A 95 -0.12 -12.94 -11.04
N SER A 96 -0.42 -11.70 -11.40
CA SER A 96 -1.46 -10.90 -10.74
C SER A 96 -2.88 -11.42 -11.00
N GLN A 97 -3.18 -11.95 -12.19
CA GLN A 97 -4.48 -12.57 -12.50
C GLN A 97 -4.70 -13.92 -11.79
N HIS A 98 -3.63 -14.69 -11.53
CA HIS A 98 -3.72 -15.97 -10.82
C HIS A 98 -3.97 -15.80 -9.31
N ARG A 99 -3.71 -14.61 -8.75
CA ARG A 99 -4.08 -14.30 -7.37
C ARG A 99 -5.56 -13.89 -7.33
N GLN A 100 -6.44 -14.83 -7.00
CA GLN A 100 -7.83 -14.50 -6.69
C GLN A 100 -7.87 -13.71 -5.38
N PHE A 101 -8.10 -12.40 -5.46
CA PHE A 101 -8.30 -11.52 -4.31
C PHE A 101 -9.79 -11.28 -4.02
N GLY A 102 -10.67 -12.11 -4.60
CA GLY A 102 -12.11 -11.94 -4.58
C GLY A 102 -12.64 -11.42 -5.91
N LYS A 103 -13.35 -10.28 -5.91
CA LYS A 103 -14.00 -9.71 -7.11
C LYS A 103 -13.09 -8.81 -7.95
N LYS A 104 -11.93 -8.42 -7.44
CA LYS A 104 -10.94 -7.58 -8.13
C LYS A 104 -9.58 -8.28 -8.20
N ALA A 105 -8.84 -8.05 -9.28
CA ALA A 105 -7.41 -8.36 -9.33
C ALA A 105 -6.64 -7.23 -8.65
N VAL A 106 -5.83 -7.56 -7.63
CA VAL A 106 -4.99 -6.59 -6.94
C VAL A 106 -3.59 -6.67 -7.52
N VAL A 107 -3.18 -5.57 -8.14
CA VAL A 107 -1.90 -5.45 -8.84
C VAL A 107 -0.96 -4.57 -8.03
N PRO A 108 0.30 -4.99 -7.78
CA PRO A 108 1.29 -4.12 -7.18
C PRO A 108 1.62 -2.97 -8.15
N LYS A 109 1.63 -1.74 -7.62
CA LYS A 109 1.84 -0.50 -8.39
C LYS A 109 3.22 0.12 -8.19
N SER A 110 4.05 -0.51 -7.38
CA SER A 110 5.46 -0.19 -7.21
C SER A 110 6.26 -1.47 -6.91
N PRO A 111 7.59 -1.46 -7.13
CA PRO A 111 8.41 -2.62 -6.78
C PRO A 111 8.39 -2.95 -5.29
N ASN A 112 8.30 -1.96 -4.39
CA ASN A 112 8.16 -2.25 -2.95
C ASN A 112 6.82 -2.93 -2.63
N GLN A 113 5.72 -2.54 -3.31
CA GLN A 113 4.44 -3.25 -3.16
C GLN A 113 4.54 -4.69 -3.63
N ARG A 114 5.25 -4.95 -4.73
CA ARG A 114 5.51 -6.30 -5.21
C ARG A 114 6.35 -7.09 -4.20
N LEU A 115 7.50 -6.55 -3.81
CA LEU A 115 8.39 -7.16 -2.82
C LEU A 115 7.63 -7.51 -1.55
N TYR A 116 6.76 -6.62 -1.09
CA TYR A 116 5.91 -6.85 0.08
C TYR A 116 4.97 -8.05 -0.07
N MET A 117 4.32 -8.20 -1.22
CA MET A 117 3.48 -9.37 -1.50
C MET A 117 4.33 -10.65 -1.60
N ASP A 118 5.48 -10.59 -2.25
CA ASP A 118 6.35 -11.75 -2.47
C ASP A 118 7.00 -12.22 -1.14
N LEU A 119 7.40 -11.29 -0.28
CA LEU A 119 7.84 -11.61 1.09
C LEU A 119 6.69 -12.17 1.92
N THR A 120 5.47 -11.67 1.76
CA THR A 120 4.29 -12.20 2.49
C THR A 120 4.03 -13.66 2.12
N ASP A 121 4.28 -14.05 0.87
CA ASP A 121 4.21 -15.45 0.46
C ASP A 121 5.34 -16.29 1.08
N SER A 122 6.56 -15.75 1.09
CA SER A 122 7.78 -16.50 1.42
C SER A 122 8.10 -16.58 2.92
N TYR A 123 7.60 -15.63 3.72
CA TYR A 123 7.91 -15.50 5.14
C TYR A 123 6.65 -15.71 6.01
N ASP A 124 6.87 -16.19 7.22
CA ASP A 124 5.82 -16.41 8.21
C ASP A 124 5.33 -15.10 8.83
N MET A 125 6.24 -14.11 8.93
CA MET A 125 5.92 -12.78 9.42
C MET A 125 6.52 -11.70 8.52
N VAL A 126 5.75 -10.65 8.21
CA VAL A 126 6.24 -9.51 7.40
C VAL A 126 5.84 -8.19 8.01
N PHE A 127 6.80 -7.27 8.10
CA PHE A 127 6.58 -5.88 8.49
C PHE A 127 6.53 -4.99 7.24
N GLY A 128 5.40 -4.32 7.02
CA GLY A 128 5.23 -3.28 6.01
C GLY A 128 5.24 -1.91 6.66
N ILE A 129 6.34 -1.16 6.52
CA ILE A 129 6.55 0.11 7.23
C ILE A 129 6.69 1.24 6.22
N GLY A 130 5.90 2.30 6.37
CA GLY A 130 6.09 3.52 5.58
C GLY A 130 4.84 4.38 5.46
N PRO A 131 4.87 5.42 4.62
CA PRO A 131 3.86 6.47 4.59
C PRO A 131 2.43 5.99 4.33
N ALA A 132 1.43 6.77 4.73
CA ALA A 132 0.03 6.55 4.36
C ALA A 132 -0.20 6.69 2.84
N GLY A 133 -1.00 5.79 2.26
CA GLY A 133 -1.30 5.77 0.83
C GLY A 133 -0.35 4.93 -0.03
N THR A 134 0.61 4.25 0.59
CA THR A 134 1.51 3.28 -0.06
C THR A 134 0.87 1.91 -0.29
N GLY A 135 -0.37 1.71 0.17
CA GLY A 135 -1.13 0.47 -0.04
C GLY A 135 -0.83 -0.65 0.95
N LYS A 136 0.11 -0.48 1.90
CA LYS A 136 0.56 -1.52 2.85
C LYS A 136 -0.57 -2.32 3.53
N THR A 137 -1.57 -1.63 4.09
CA THR A 137 -2.71 -2.27 4.77
C THR A 137 -3.66 -2.93 3.78
N TYR A 138 -4.00 -2.25 2.69
CA TYR A 138 -4.89 -2.78 1.66
C TYR A 138 -4.32 -4.05 1.01
N LEU A 139 -3.03 -4.04 0.66
CA LEU A 139 -2.32 -5.20 0.11
C LEU A 139 -2.25 -6.36 1.12
N ALA A 140 -2.06 -6.07 2.41
CA ALA A 140 -2.11 -7.11 3.44
C ALA A 140 -3.48 -7.78 3.50
N VAL A 141 -4.57 -7.00 3.52
CA VAL A 141 -5.94 -7.53 3.53
C VAL A 141 -6.23 -8.32 2.24
N ALA A 142 -5.76 -7.83 1.09
CA ALA A 142 -5.85 -8.57 -0.17
C ALA A 142 -5.16 -9.93 -0.06
N MET A 143 -3.90 -9.98 0.39
CA MET A 143 -3.18 -11.24 0.60
C MET A 143 -3.93 -12.17 1.55
N ALA A 144 -4.47 -11.65 2.67
CA ALA A 144 -5.27 -12.45 3.60
C ALA A 144 -6.50 -13.08 2.95
N VAL A 145 -7.26 -12.29 2.17
CA VAL A 145 -8.43 -12.77 1.43
C VAL A 145 -8.03 -13.84 0.42
N SER A 146 -6.92 -13.63 -0.31
CA SER A 146 -6.42 -14.63 -1.27
C SER A 146 -6.06 -15.95 -0.59
N TYR A 147 -5.39 -15.89 0.56
CA TYR A 147 -5.05 -17.07 1.36
C TYR A 147 -6.29 -17.81 1.86
N LEU A 148 -7.32 -17.08 2.31
CA LEU A 148 -8.59 -17.66 2.74
C LEU A 148 -9.33 -18.35 1.58
N LEU A 149 -9.45 -17.68 0.43
CA LEU A 149 -10.14 -18.22 -0.74
C LEU A 149 -9.40 -19.44 -1.33
N ALA A 150 -8.07 -19.43 -1.30
CA ALA A 150 -7.22 -20.56 -1.69
C ALA A 150 -7.16 -21.67 -0.63
N ARG A 151 -7.88 -21.54 0.50
CA ARG A 151 -7.88 -22.49 1.64
C ARG A 151 -6.50 -22.77 2.22
N LYS A 152 -5.57 -21.81 2.11
CA LYS A 152 -4.26 -21.87 2.76
C LYS A 152 -4.36 -21.58 4.26
N VAL A 153 -5.38 -20.82 4.65
CA VAL A 153 -5.78 -20.55 6.05
C VAL A 153 -7.28 -20.73 6.18
N ASN A 154 -7.74 -20.95 7.41
CA ASN A 154 -9.16 -21.10 7.72
C ASN A 154 -9.80 -19.80 8.22
N ARG A 155 -8.99 -18.84 8.71
CA ARG A 155 -9.46 -17.59 9.30
C ARG A 155 -8.60 -16.39 8.93
N ILE A 156 -9.19 -15.21 8.98
CA ILE A 156 -8.49 -13.92 8.94
C ILE A 156 -8.75 -13.20 10.26
N VAL A 157 -7.69 -12.68 10.89
CA VAL A 157 -7.79 -11.85 12.11
C VAL A 157 -7.17 -10.50 11.82
N LEU A 158 -7.98 -9.46 11.81
CA LEU A 158 -7.56 -8.07 11.62
C LEU A 158 -7.61 -7.35 12.97
N ALA A 159 -6.47 -6.86 13.41
CA ALA A 159 -6.33 -6.15 14.66
C ALA A 159 -5.82 -4.73 14.43
N ARG A 160 -6.31 -3.78 15.24
CA ARG A 160 -5.82 -2.41 15.28
C ARG A 160 -5.73 -1.96 16.75
N PRO A 161 -4.70 -1.20 17.17
CA PRO A 161 -4.70 -0.60 18.49
C PRO A 161 -5.79 0.47 18.56
N ALA A 162 -6.52 0.51 19.68
CA ALA A 162 -7.40 1.63 19.98
C ALA A 162 -6.54 2.77 20.51
N VAL A 163 -6.50 3.88 19.79
CA VAL A 163 -5.67 5.05 20.10
C VAL A 163 -6.58 6.24 20.03
N GLU A 164 -6.56 7.06 21.07
CA GLU A 164 -7.35 8.28 21.15
C GLU A 164 -6.76 9.32 20.20
N ALA A 165 -7.16 9.28 18.93
CA ALA A 165 -6.75 10.28 17.94
C ALA A 165 -7.48 11.60 18.26
N GLY A 166 -6.92 12.39 19.19
CA GLY A 166 -7.40 13.73 19.52
C GLY A 166 -8.69 13.81 20.35
N GLU A 167 -9.56 12.80 20.32
CA GLU A 167 -10.76 12.68 21.15
C GLU A 167 -10.60 11.53 22.16
N ARG A 168 -10.81 11.81 23.46
CA ARG A 168 -10.74 10.75 24.47
C ARG A 168 -11.87 9.74 24.20
N LEU A 169 -11.54 8.46 24.13
CA LEU A 169 -12.50 7.37 23.85
C LEU A 169 -13.67 7.39 24.86
N GLY A 170 -13.46 7.99 26.03
CA GLY A 170 -14.48 8.22 27.05
C GLY A 170 -15.69 9.09 26.62
N PHE A 171 -15.59 9.92 25.58
CA PHE A 171 -16.65 10.89 25.21
C PHE A 171 -17.65 10.41 24.16
N LEU A 172 -17.36 9.34 23.41
CA LEU A 172 -18.33 8.78 22.47
C LEU A 172 -19.46 8.07 23.24
N PRO A 173 -20.75 8.39 23.05
CA PRO A 173 -21.84 7.64 23.65
C PRO A 173 -21.93 6.23 23.04
N GLY A 174 -22.37 5.23 23.83
CA GLY A 174 -22.55 3.85 23.36
C GLY A 174 -21.71 2.79 24.07
N THR A 175 -21.86 1.55 23.63
CA THR A 175 -21.09 0.38 24.07
C THR A 175 -19.61 0.50 23.70
N ILE A 176 -18.72 -0.22 24.37
CA ILE A 176 -17.27 -0.22 24.06
C ILE A 176 -17.04 -0.55 22.58
N GLN A 177 -17.87 -1.42 21.99
CA GLN A 177 -17.77 -1.80 20.59
C GLN A 177 -18.09 -0.61 19.66
N GLU A 178 -19.20 0.09 19.88
CA GLU A 178 -19.62 1.26 19.09
C GLU A 178 -18.58 2.38 19.11
N LYS A 179 -17.80 2.50 20.20
CA LYS A 179 -16.71 3.49 20.31
C LYS A 179 -15.46 3.13 19.53
N VAL A 180 -15.20 1.83 19.31
CA VAL A 180 -13.98 1.36 18.63
C VAL A 180 -14.22 1.10 17.14
N ASP A 181 -15.46 0.81 16.75
CA ASP A 181 -15.88 0.58 15.37
C ASP A 181 -15.41 1.66 14.36
N PRO A 182 -15.43 2.98 14.67
CA PRO A 182 -14.92 4.01 13.76
C PRO A 182 -13.45 3.80 13.36
N TYR A 183 -12.61 3.34 14.30
CA TYR A 183 -11.19 3.07 14.05
C TYR A 183 -10.97 1.81 13.22
N LEU A 184 -11.91 0.86 13.28
CA LEU A 184 -11.85 -0.39 12.53
C LEU A 184 -12.43 -0.24 11.11
N ARG A 185 -13.19 0.82 10.83
CA ARG A 185 -13.88 1.04 9.55
C ARG A 185 -12.99 0.90 8.31
N PRO A 186 -11.75 1.43 8.25
CA PRO A 186 -10.89 1.22 7.08
C PRO A 186 -10.61 -0.25 6.74
N LEU A 187 -10.62 -1.15 7.74
CA LEU A 187 -10.45 -2.59 7.54
C LEU A 187 -11.72 -3.23 6.96
N TYR A 188 -12.91 -2.77 7.39
CA TYR A 188 -14.17 -3.17 6.79
C TYR A 188 -14.24 -2.72 5.32
N ASP A 189 -13.91 -1.46 5.05
CA ASP A 189 -13.96 -0.89 3.69
C ASP A 189 -13.05 -1.68 2.74
N ALA A 190 -11.84 -2.07 3.17
CA ALA A 190 -10.95 -2.91 2.39
C ALA A 190 -11.56 -4.29 2.06
N LEU A 191 -12.24 -4.93 3.02
CA LEU A 191 -12.91 -6.21 2.77
C LEU A 191 -14.08 -6.08 1.78
N PHE A 192 -14.92 -5.05 1.93
CA PHE A 192 -16.04 -4.79 1.01
C PHE A 192 -15.57 -4.39 -0.40
N ASP A 193 -14.36 -3.85 -0.53
CA ASP A 193 -13.74 -3.61 -1.85
C ASP A 193 -13.27 -4.91 -2.53
N LEU A 194 -12.83 -5.89 -1.74
CA LEU A 194 -12.25 -7.15 -2.22
C LEU A 194 -13.28 -8.27 -2.41
N LEU A 195 -14.31 -8.32 -1.57
CA LEU A 195 -15.32 -9.38 -1.55
C LEU A 195 -16.73 -8.84 -1.84
N GLU A 196 -17.65 -9.73 -2.20
CA GLU A 196 -19.08 -9.41 -2.27
C GLU A 196 -19.64 -9.17 -0.87
N SER A 197 -20.57 -8.20 -0.72
CA SER A 197 -21.10 -7.81 0.58
C SER A 197 -21.67 -8.99 1.36
N ASP A 198 -22.50 -9.82 0.73
CA ASP A 198 -23.08 -11.02 1.34
C ASP A 198 -22.02 -12.01 1.85
N LYS A 199 -20.87 -12.11 1.17
CA LYS A 199 -19.75 -12.96 1.60
C LYS A 199 -19.05 -12.37 2.82
N VAL A 200 -18.80 -11.05 2.81
CA VAL A 200 -18.16 -10.35 3.93
C VAL A 200 -19.01 -10.52 5.19
N GLU A 201 -20.31 -10.23 5.11
CA GLU A 201 -21.25 -10.36 6.22
C GLU A 201 -21.28 -11.79 6.76
N ARG A 202 -21.40 -12.78 5.88
CA ARG A 202 -21.38 -14.20 6.28
C ARG A 202 -20.06 -14.61 6.94
N TYR A 203 -18.92 -14.13 6.45
CA TYR A 203 -17.63 -14.45 7.04
C TYR A 203 -17.44 -13.80 8.42
N LEU A 204 -17.93 -12.57 8.61
CA LEU A 204 -17.92 -11.89 9.89
C LEU A 204 -18.84 -12.58 10.91
N GLU A 205 -20.08 -12.91 10.51
CA GLU A 205 -21.05 -13.61 11.35
C GLU A 205 -20.53 -14.97 11.83
N ARG A 206 -19.85 -15.71 10.94
CA ARG A 206 -19.23 -17.00 11.26
C ARG A 206 -17.86 -16.89 11.92
N GLN A 207 -17.37 -15.68 12.20
CA GLN A 207 -16.01 -15.43 12.72
C GLN A 207 -14.89 -16.07 11.88
N THR A 208 -15.15 -16.28 10.59
CA THR A 208 -14.12 -16.66 9.61
C THR A 208 -13.20 -15.47 9.38
N ILE A 209 -13.77 -14.26 9.33
CA ILE A 209 -13.04 -13.01 9.40
C ILE A 209 -13.39 -12.36 10.72
N GLU A 210 -12.40 -11.97 11.50
CA GLU A 210 -12.56 -11.27 12.77
C GLU A 210 -11.87 -9.91 12.68
N ILE A 211 -12.57 -8.84 13.03
CA ILE A 211 -12.00 -7.50 13.16
C ILE A 211 -12.16 -7.06 14.61
N ALA A 212 -11.05 -6.85 15.31
CA ALA A 212 -11.10 -6.57 16.74
C ALA A 212 -9.97 -5.65 17.21
N PRO A 213 -10.13 -4.97 18.37
CA PRO A 213 -9.04 -4.24 18.99
C PRO A 213 -7.91 -5.18 19.43
N ILE A 214 -6.66 -4.71 19.42
CA ILE A 214 -5.48 -5.51 19.81
C ILE A 214 -5.63 -6.18 21.19
N ALA A 215 -6.38 -5.58 22.12
CA ALA A 215 -6.61 -6.12 23.47
C ALA A 215 -7.30 -7.50 23.46
N PHE A 216 -8.13 -7.78 22.46
CA PHE A 216 -8.86 -9.05 22.31
C PHE A 216 -7.96 -10.21 21.90
N MET A 217 -6.68 -9.92 21.58
CA MET A 217 -5.70 -10.94 21.21
C MET A 217 -5.03 -11.57 22.44
N ARG A 218 -5.20 -10.97 23.62
CA ARG A 218 -4.57 -11.45 24.86
C ARG A 218 -5.02 -12.87 25.19
N GLY A 219 -4.05 -13.74 25.48
CA GLY A 219 -4.33 -15.13 25.88
C GLY A 219 -4.73 -16.06 24.73
N ARG A 220 -4.73 -15.60 23.48
CA ARG A 220 -5.06 -16.41 22.31
C ARG A 220 -3.83 -17.06 21.69
N THR A 221 -4.06 -18.15 20.97
CA THR A 221 -3.11 -18.69 19.99
C THR A 221 -3.85 -18.80 18.67
N LEU A 222 -3.33 -18.15 17.65
CA LEU A 222 -3.99 -17.96 16.36
C LEU A 222 -3.41 -18.96 15.36
N ASN A 223 -3.94 -20.19 15.38
CA ASN A 223 -3.61 -21.25 14.41
C ASN A 223 -4.48 -21.15 13.16
N ASP A 224 -3.93 -21.61 12.03
CA ASP A 224 -4.57 -21.68 10.71
C ASP A 224 -5.19 -20.33 10.29
N SER A 225 -4.48 -19.24 10.60
CA SER A 225 -4.98 -17.87 10.45
C SER A 225 -4.02 -16.99 9.67
N PHE A 226 -4.58 -16.10 8.84
CA PHE A 226 -3.85 -14.92 8.35
C PHE A 226 -4.13 -13.75 9.28
N ILE A 227 -3.10 -13.22 9.91
CA ILE A 227 -3.21 -12.26 11.01
C ILE A 227 -2.63 -10.92 10.55
N ILE A 228 -3.35 -9.82 10.75
CA ILE A 228 -2.89 -8.48 10.39
C ILE A 228 -2.97 -7.59 11.62
N LEU A 229 -1.89 -6.90 11.94
CA LEU A 229 -1.89 -5.77 12.88
C LEU A 229 -1.68 -4.48 12.10
N ASP A 230 -2.73 -3.67 12.02
CA ASP A 230 -2.70 -2.36 11.38
C ASP A 230 -2.42 -1.23 12.38
N GLU A 231 -1.89 -0.11 11.88
CA GLU A 231 -1.40 1.02 12.68
C GLU A 231 -0.49 0.62 13.85
N ALA A 232 0.42 -0.31 13.59
CA ALA A 232 1.31 -0.90 14.58
C ALA A 232 2.19 0.15 15.29
N GLN A 233 2.44 1.31 14.68
CA GLN A 233 3.21 2.39 15.29
C GLN A 233 2.57 2.90 16.59
N ASN A 234 1.26 2.72 16.74
CA ASN A 234 0.51 3.17 17.91
C ASN A 234 0.37 2.09 19.00
N THR A 235 1.19 1.04 18.94
CA THR A 235 1.30 0.05 20.02
C THR A 235 2.41 0.40 21.00
N THR A 236 2.31 -0.04 22.25
CA THR A 236 3.46 -0.09 23.17
C THR A 236 4.33 -1.32 22.92
N GLY A 237 5.57 -1.32 23.42
CA GLY A 237 6.45 -2.50 23.33
C GLY A 237 5.82 -3.77 23.96
N GLU A 238 5.08 -3.62 25.05
CA GLU A 238 4.36 -4.73 25.70
C GLU A 238 3.23 -5.26 24.83
N GLN A 239 2.43 -4.38 24.23
CA GLN A 239 1.34 -4.76 23.32
C GLN A 239 1.89 -5.46 22.07
N MET A 240 2.98 -4.93 21.50
CA MET A 240 3.63 -5.53 20.34
C MET A 240 4.17 -6.93 20.67
N LYS A 241 4.94 -7.08 21.75
CA LYS A 241 5.42 -8.40 22.20
C LYS A 241 4.26 -9.37 22.48
N MET A 242 3.19 -8.89 23.11
CA MET A 242 2.00 -9.69 23.35
C MET A 242 1.41 -10.20 22.04
N PHE A 243 1.23 -9.32 21.05
CA PHE A 243 0.62 -9.65 19.76
C PHE A 243 1.49 -10.58 18.91
N LEU A 244 2.79 -10.29 18.73
CA LEU A 244 3.68 -11.12 17.91
C LEU A 244 3.76 -12.57 18.42
N THR A 245 3.63 -12.77 19.74
CA THR A 245 3.63 -14.11 20.36
C THR A 245 2.27 -14.84 20.31
N ARG A 246 1.25 -14.27 19.66
CA ARG A 246 -0.05 -14.95 19.46
C ARG A 246 -0.07 -15.82 18.20
N MET A 247 0.88 -15.65 17.29
CA MET A 247 0.94 -16.45 16.06
C MET A 247 1.11 -17.93 16.40
N GLY A 248 0.22 -18.77 15.86
CA GLY A 248 0.23 -20.22 16.01
C GLY A 248 0.77 -20.95 14.78
N PHE A 249 0.56 -22.26 14.73
CA PHE A 249 0.93 -23.09 13.58
C PHE A 249 0.07 -22.79 12.34
N ASN A 250 0.64 -23.02 11.16
CA ASN A 250 -0.01 -22.82 9.85
C ASN A 250 -0.60 -21.40 9.68
N SER A 251 0.02 -20.42 10.30
CA SER A 251 -0.43 -19.03 10.27
C SER A 251 0.59 -18.14 9.60
N LYS A 252 0.13 -17.00 9.13
CA LYS A 252 0.98 -15.89 8.68
C LYS A 252 0.60 -14.63 9.43
N MET A 253 1.58 -13.77 9.69
CA MET A 253 1.36 -12.49 10.35
C MET A 253 1.93 -11.34 9.53
N VAL A 254 1.12 -10.31 9.31
CA VAL A 254 1.55 -9.07 8.67
C VAL A 254 1.34 -7.91 9.62
N VAL A 255 2.37 -7.10 9.81
CA VAL A 255 2.36 -5.94 10.69
C VAL A 255 2.57 -4.69 9.86
N THR A 256 1.57 -3.80 9.81
CA THR A 256 1.63 -2.55 9.04
C THR A 256 1.69 -1.35 9.95
N GLY A 257 2.50 -0.36 9.58
CA GLY A 257 2.54 0.90 10.33
C GLY A 257 3.30 2.02 9.62
N ASP A 258 3.14 3.22 10.15
CA ASP A 258 3.81 4.43 9.66
C ASP A 258 4.57 5.10 10.81
N ILE A 259 5.90 5.03 10.79
CA ILE A 259 6.74 5.58 11.86
C ILE A 259 6.69 7.11 11.96
N THR A 260 6.15 7.80 10.95
CA THR A 260 5.97 9.27 11.00
C THR A 260 4.65 9.69 11.63
N GLN A 261 3.73 8.74 11.90
CA GLN A 261 2.38 8.99 12.43
C GLN A 261 2.18 8.29 13.79
N ILE A 262 3.05 8.59 14.75
CA ILE A 262 2.97 8.02 16.11
C ILE A 262 2.04 8.88 16.97
N ASP A 263 0.87 8.35 17.30
CA ASP A 263 -0.17 8.99 18.12
C ASP A 263 -0.08 8.58 19.60
N LEU A 264 1.07 8.04 20.04
CA LEU A 264 1.28 7.67 21.43
C LEU A 264 1.50 8.90 22.32
N PRO A 265 1.09 8.85 23.60
CA PRO A 265 1.40 9.91 24.56
C PRO A 265 2.89 10.22 24.61
N THR A 266 3.23 11.51 24.72
CA THR A 266 4.60 12.02 24.70
C THR A 266 5.51 11.25 25.66
N GLY A 267 6.67 10.81 25.17
CA GLY A 267 7.68 10.07 25.95
C GLY A 267 7.56 8.54 25.88
N ARG A 268 6.52 7.98 25.23
CA ARG A 268 6.46 6.54 24.97
C ARG A 268 7.08 6.18 23.63
N ARG A 269 8.05 5.26 23.64
CA ARG A 269 8.59 4.67 22.42
C ARG A 269 7.56 3.74 21.77
N SER A 270 7.42 3.84 20.45
CA SER A 270 6.57 2.94 19.68
C SER A 270 7.00 1.48 19.79
N GLY A 271 6.01 0.60 19.96
CA GLY A 271 6.18 -0.85 19.95
C GLY A 271 6.67 -1.36 18.60
N LEU A 272 6.24 -0.75 17.49
CA LEU A 272 6.72 -1.09 16.15
C LEU A 272 8.23 -0.85 16.02
N LEU A 273 8.71 0.34 16.38
CA LEU A 273 10.14 0.67 16.33
C LEU A 273 10.96 -0.28 17.21
N THR A 274 10.45 -0.59 18.40
CA THR A 274 11.10 -1.54 19.31
C THR A 274 11.14 -2.95 18.72
N ALA A 275 10.05 -3.41 18.12
CA ALA A 275 9.99 -4.75 17.53
C ALA A 275 10.92 -4.89 16.34
N VAL A 276 11.01 -3.87 15.47
CA VAL A 276 11.98 -3.87 14.36
C VAL A 276 13.39 -4.12 14.91
N ASP A 277 13.84 -3.39 15.92
CA ASP A 277 15.18 -3.59 16.48
C ASP A 277 15.37 -5.00 17.07
N VAL A 278 14.35 -5.52 17.78
CA VAL A 278 14.42 -6.78 18.51
C VAL A 278 14.39 -8.00 17.57
N VAL A 279 13.58 -7.96 16.52
CA VAL A 279 13.28 -9.14 15.70
C VAL A 279 13.96 -9.14 14.34
N ARG A 280 14.72 -8.09 13.98
CA ARG A 280 15.37 -7.94 12.67
C ARG A 280 16.27 -9.12 12.26
N GLN A 281 16.89 -9.79 13.22
CA GLN A 281 17.82 -10.89 12.97
C GLN A 281 17.15 -12.28 13.00
N ILE A 282 15.83 -12.35 13.20
CA ILE A 282 15.10 -13.62 13.28
C ILE A 282 14.79 -14.10 11.86
N HIS A 283 15.29 -15.28 11.50
CA HIS A 283 14.91 -15.96 10.26
C HIS A 283 13.41 -16.26 10.23
N GLY A 284 12.77 -16.06 9.07
CA GLY A 284 11.32 -16.19 8.93
C GLY A 284 10.56 -14.88 9.11
N ILE A 285 11.24 -13.76 9.38
CA ILE A 285 10.66 -12.41 9.40
C ILE A 285 11.22 -11.55 8.26
N GLY A 286 10.33 -11.01 7.42
CA GLY A 286 10.63 -10.07 6.34
C GLY A 286 10.30 -8.62 6.72
N PHE A 287 11.02 -7.66 6.13
CA PHE A 287 10.78 -6.23 6.31
C PHE A 287 10.73 -5.54 4.95
N VAL A 288 9.70 -4.73 4.71
CA VAL A 288 9.61 -3.82 3.56
C VAL A 288 9.40 -2.40 4.05
N TYR A 289 10.26 -1.51 3.57
CA TYR A 289 10.20 -0.08 3.85
C TYR A 289 9.68 0.66 2.63
N PHE A 290 8.42 1.09 2.70
CA PHE A 290 7.80 1.94 1.72
C PHE A 290 8.25 3.39 1.89
N ASN A 291 8.25 4.13 0.79
CA ASN A 291 8.58 5.54 0.74
C ASN A 291 7.53 6.32 -0.07
N GLU A 292 7.73 7.63 -0.25
CA GLU A 292 6.80 8.52 -0.95
C GLU A 292 6.56 8.12 -2.42
N ARG A 293 7.53 7.47 -3.08
CA ARG A 293 7.40 7.01 -4.48
C ARG A 293 6.41 5.86 -4.62
N ASP A 294 6.14 5.15 -3.53
CA ASP A 294 5.16 4.05 -3.46
C ASP A 294 3.72 4.54 -3.27
N VAL A 295 3.52 5.85 -3.06
CA VAL A 295 2.20 6.42 -2.77
C VAL A 295 1.36 6.45 -4.04
N VAL A 296 0.31 5.64 -4.05
CA VAL A 296 -0.66 5.59 -5.13
C VAL A 296 -1.89 6.38 -4.72
N ARG A 297 -1.95 7.63 -5.15
CA ARG A 297 -3.12 8.50 -4.95
C ARG A 297 -3.53 9.09 -6.29
N HIS A 298 -4.81 9.46 -6.38
CA HIS A 298 -5.32 10.18 -7.54
C HIS A 298 -4.50 11.46 -7.79
N ASN A 299 -4.24 11.82 -9.05
CA ASN A 299 -3.40 12.97 -9.42
C ASN A 299 -3.85 14.27 -8.73
N LEU A 300 -5.18 14.51 -8.66
CA LEU A 300 -5.74 15.65 -7.94
C LEU A 300 -5.34 15.67 -6.46
N VAL A 301 -5.38 14.52 -5.78
CA VAL A 301 -5.01 14.41 -4.36
C VAL A 301 -3.52 14.70 -4.18
N GLN A 302 -2.66 14.22 -5.08
CA GLN A 302 -1.23 14.54 -5.05
C GLN A 302 -0.98 16.05 -5.25
N ARG A 303 -1.72 16.69 -6.15
CA ARG A 303 -1.64 18.16 -6.35
C ARG A 303 -2.09 18.94 -5.13
N ILE A 304 -3.14 18.48 -4.44
CA ILE A 304 -3.61 19.08 -3.19
C ILE A 304 -2.53 18.95 -2.09
N ILE A 305 -1.94 17.77 -1.93
CA ILE A 305 -0.88 17.53 -0.93
C ILE A 305 0.29 18.50 -1.17
N ARG A 306 0.77 18.60 -2.41
CA ARG A 306 1.86 19.53 -2.77
C ARG A 306 1.52 20.99 -2.46
N ALA A 307 0.29 21.42 -2.75
CA ALA A 307 -0.15 22.78 -2.44
C ALA A 307 -0.13 23.09 -0.92
N TYR A 308 -0.47 22.12 -0.08
CA TYR A 308 -0.37 22.26 1.38
C TYR A 308 1.08 22.23 1.87
N GLU A 309 1.93 21.36 1.31
CA GLU A 309 3.35 21.32 1.63
C GLU A 309 4.04 22.65 1.30
N GLU A 310 3.78 23.22 0.12
CA GLU A 310 4.29 24.52 -0.30
C GLU A 310 3.80 25.65 0.63
N TYR A 311 2.53 25.64 1.04
CA TYR A 311 1.97 26.60 1.98
C TYR A 311 2.60 26.49 3.38
N SER A 312 2.83 25.27 3.88
CA SER A 312 3.48 25.04 5.16
C SER A 312 4.96 25.45 5.16
N GLN A 313 5.67 25.28 4.04
CA GLN A 313 7.06 25.72 3.91
C GLN A 313 7.17 27.26 3.84
N THR A 314 6.26 27.92 3.11
CA THR A 314 6.26 29.39 3.00
C THR A 314 5.82 30.09 4.29
N ASN A 315 4.91 29.51 5.07
CA ASN A 315 4.44 30.12 6.33
C ASN A 315 5.14 29.58 7.59
N GLY A 316 5.83 28.44 7.52
CA GLY A 316 6.56 27.83 8.63
C GLY A 316 7.90 28.51 8.97
N THR A 317 8.34 29.48 8.17
CA THR A 317 9.58 30.25 8.42
C THR A 317 9.33 31.54 9.22
N SER A 318 8.08 31.84 9.59
CA SER A 318 7.68 33.13 10.17
C SER A 318 7.38 33.14 11.67
N THR A 319 7.54 32.02 12.39
CA THR A 319 7.09 31.90 13.79
C THR A 319 8.17 31.61 14.84
N ASN A 320 9.47 31.76 14.52
CA ASN A 320 10.55 31.58 15.49
C ASN A 320 11.47 32.81 15.69
N SER A 321 10.94 34.04 15.56
CA SER A 321 11.67 35.25 15.98
C SER A 321 10.74 36.39 16.42
N SER A 322 10.15 36.28 17.61
CA SER A 322 9.84 37.44 18.47
C SER A 322 9.17 36.98 19.77
N ALA A 323 9.97 36.49 20.70
CA ALA A 323 9.68 36.73 22.11
C ALA A 323 10.35 38.06 22.46
N ASP A 324 9.62 39.18 22.39
CA ASP A 324 9.69 40.24 23.42
C ASP A 324 8.66 41.37 23.14
N SER A 325 7.97 41.77 24.21
CA SER A 325 7.28 43.04 24.47
C SER A 325 6.13 43.53 23.55
N GLY A 326 4.94 43.71 24.12
CA GLY A 326 3.91 44.58 23.53
C GLY A 326 2.49 44.34 24.07
N LYS A 327 2.02 45.25 24.93
CA LYS A 327 0.65 45.32 25.49
C LYS A 327 -0.47 45.14 24.44
N PRO A 328 -1.66 44.64 24.83
CA PRO A 328 -2.83 44.65 23.96
C PRO A 328 -3.31 46.09 23.70
N PRO A 329 -3.75 46.43 22.47
CA PRO A 329 -4.26 47.77 22.16
C PRO A 329 -5.66 47.97 22.76
N SER A 330 -5.88 49.14 23.35
CA SER A 330 -7.16 49.65 23.83
C SER A 330 -8.11 49.99 22.68
N LEU A 331 -9.37 49.58 22.82
CA LEU A 331 -10.48 49.94 21.93
C LEU A 331 -10.68 51.47 21.86
N PRO A 332 -10.98 52.07 20.69
CA PRO A 332 -11.35 53.46 20.61
C PRO A 332 -12.82 53.64 21.05
N SER A 333 -13.04 54.56 21.98
CA SER A 333 -14.34 55.17 22.26
C SER A 333 -14.62 56.24 21.21
N GLU A 334 -15.72 56.10 20.46
CA GLU A 334 -16.27 57.19 19.65
C GLU A 334 -17.20 58.10 20.47
N PRO A 335 -17.30 59.39 20.10
CA PRO A 335 -18.00 60.43 20.87
C PRO A 335 -19.53 60.36 20.85
#